data_AF-A0A8J7Q5F7-F1
#
_entry.id   AF-A0A8J7Q5F7-F1
#
_cell.length_a   1.000
_cell.length_b   1.000
_cell.length_c   1.000
_cell.angle_alpha   90.00
_cell.angle_beta   90.00
_cell.angle_gamma   90.00
#
_symmetry.space_group_name_H-M   'P 1'
#
loop_
_entity.id
_entity.type
_entity.pdbx_description
1 polymer ?
#
loop_
_entity_poly.entity_id
_entity_poly.type
_entity_poly.pdbx_seq_one_letter_code
_entity_poly.pdbx_strand_id
1 'polypeptide(L)'
;MALRFWKFGAAAAVACAFGATAQAGLLPLSATVVPDGDSFRYTYGVMLTSNSTLQKGDSFVVYDFNGFKPGSNDQPAGFSFATMNTGGNPGRTVPNDNPDMPNLVWTYTGDTPLIG
;
A
#
# COMPACT_ATOMS: atom_id res chain seq x y z
N MET A 1 31.99 23.43 -60.06
CA MET A 1 32.53 22.42 -59.12
C MET A 1 32.62 23.07 -57.73
N ALA A 2 31.65 22.82 -56.86
CA ALA A 2 31.72 22.94 -55.40
C ALA A 2 30.35 22.49 -54.83
N LEU A 3 30.39 21.59 -53.86
CA LEU A 3 29.31 20.70 -53.41
C LEU A 3 28.16 21.41 -52.66
N ARG A 4 26.92 20.99 -52.95
CA ARG A 4 25.75 21.18 -52.08
C ARG A 4 25.90 20.25 -50.87
N PHE A 5 26.18 20.81 -49.70
CA PHE A 5 26.13 20.08 -48.43
C PHE A 5 24.78 20.33 -47.75
N TRP A 6 23.84 19.40 -47.96
CA TRP A 6 22.61 19.34 -47.18
C TRP A 6 22.95 18.75 -45.80
N LYS A 7 23.04 19.61 -44.79
CA LYS A 7 23.17 19.17 -43.40
C LYS A 7 21.83 18.60 -42.93
N PHE A 8 21.62 17.30 -43.05
CA PHE A 8 20.65 16.59 -42.23
C PHE A 8 21.36 16.14 -40.95
N GLY A 9 21.36 17.01 -39.94
CA GLY A 9 21.82 16.67 -38.59
C GLY A 9 20.67 16.03 -37.82
N ALA A 10 20.86 14.77 -37.44
CA ALA A 10 19.89 13.94 -36.72
C ALA A 10 19.45 14.56 -35.39
N ALA A 11 18.14 14.72 -35.21
CA ALA A 11 17.55 14.94 -33.89
C ALA A 11 17.39 13.58 -33.19
N ALA A 12 18.31 13.24 -32.29
CA ALA A 12 18.13 12.11 -31.38
C ALA A 12 17.20 12.54 -30.24
N ALA A 13 15.91 12.20 -30.36
CA ALA A 13 14.98 12.33 -29.24
C ALA A 13 15.26 11.21 -28.23
N VAL A 14 15.90 11.55 -27.12
CA VAL A 14 15.97 10.69 -25.94
C VAL A 14 14.59 10.72 -25.28
N ALA A 15 13.73 9.77 -25.64
CA ALA A 15 12.50 9.52 -24.90
C ALA A 15 12.87 8.79 -23.60
N CYS A 16 13.11 9.54 -22.53
CA CYS A 16 13.07 8.97 -21.18
C CYS A 16 11.62 8.54 -20.92
N ALA A 17 11.34 7.25 -21.11
CA ALA A 17 10.11 6.65 -20.65
C ALA A 17 10.11 6.70 -19.12
N PHE A 18 9.46 7.73 -18.56
CA PHE A 18 9.00 7.67 -17.18
C PHE A 18 7.96 6.55 -17.14
N GLY A 19 8.39 5.34 -16.77
CA GLY A 19 7.50 4.24 -16.48
C GLY A 19 6.69 4.61 -15.24
N ALA A 20 5.50 5.20 -15.45
CA ALA A 20 4.54 5.34 -14.38
C ALA A 20 4.20 3.93 -13.89
N THR A 21 4.59 3.62 -12.65
CA THR A 21 4.16 2.37 -12.02
C THR A 21 2.64 2.45 -11.85
N ALA A 22 1.91 1.60 -12.57
CA ALA A 22 0.49 1.39 -12.28
C ALA A 22 0.38 0.76 -10.89
N GLN A 23 -0.25 1.47 -9.96
CA GLN A 23 -0.31 1.11 -8.55
C GLN A 23 -1.78 1.08 -8.12
N ALA A 24 -2.30 -0.10 -7.80
CA ALA A 24 -3.73 -0.34 -7.56
C ALA A 24 -4.05 -0.46 -6.06
N GLY A 25 -5.14 0.16 -5.61
CA GLY A 25 -5.42 0.43 -4.19
C GLY A 25 -6.20 -0.68 -3.47
N LEU A 26 -5.91 -0.89 -2.19
CA LEU A 26 -6.81 -1.63 -1.31
C LEU A 26 -7.92 -0.68 -0.85
N LEU A 27 -9.17 -1.04 -1.08
CA LEU A 27 -10.33 -0.29 -0.60
C LEU A 27 -10.88 -0.97 0.66
N PRO A 28 -11.05 -0.26 1.79
CA PRO A 28 -11.81 -0.78 2.90
C PRO A 28 -13.30 -0.82 2.51
N LEU A 29 -13.90 -2.02 2.47
CA LEU A 29 -15.32 -2.19 2.16
C LEU A 29 -16.20 -2.05 3.40
N SER A 30 -15.68 -2.46 4.55
CA SER A 30 -16.43 -2.41 5.80
C SER A 30 -15.49 -2.31 6.99
N ALA A 31 -15.91 -1.53 7.97
CA ALA A 31 -15.38 -1.57 9.32
C ALA A 31 -16.57 -1.80 10.25
N THR A 32 -16.55 -2.88 11.03
CA THR A 32 -17.57 -3.12 12.05
C THR A 32 -16.94 -3.00 13.42
N VAL A 33 -17.67 -2.39 14.35
CA VAL A 33 -17.29 -2.28 15.75
C VAL A 33 -18.36 -2.97 16.58
N VAL A 34 -17.99 -4.00 17.32
CA VAL A 34 -18.90 -4.73 18.22
C VAL A 34 -18.33 -4.75 19.63
N PRO A 35 -19.17 -4.66 20.68
CA PRO A 35 -18.71 -4.87 22.04
C PRO A 35 -18.12 -6.28 22.24
N ASP A 36 -17.06 -6.37 23.03
CA ASP A 36 -16.34 -7.60 23.36
C ASP A 36 -15.82 -7.50 24.81
N GLY A 37 -16.69 -7.85 25.77
CA GLY A 37 -16.47 -7.57 27.19
C GLY A 37 -16.37 -6.07 27.46
N ASP A 38 -15.34 -5.67 28.21
CA ASP A 38 -15.02 -4.25 28.49
C ASP A 38 -14.26 -3.57 27.32
N SER A 39 -14.35 -4.13 26.12
CA SER A 39 -13.60 -3.67 24.94
C SER A 39 -14.44 -3.71 23.69
N PHE A 40 -13.83 -3.30 22.58
CA PHE A 40 -14.46 -3.34 21.27
C PHE A 40 -13.62 -4.19 20.34
N ARG A 41 -14.31 -4.99 19.52
CA ARG A 41 -13.72 -5.71 18.40
C ARG A 41 -13.97 -4.94 17.12
N TYR A 42 -12.87 -4.59 16.46
CA TYR A 42 -12.86 -3.94 15.16
C TYR A 42 -12.56 -4.99 14.09
N THR A 43 -13.43 -5.10 13.09
CA THR A 43 -13.22 -5.98 11.94
C THR A 43 -13.14 -5.13 10.68
N TYR A 44 -12.03 -5.26 9.94
CA TYR A 44 -11.80 -4.55 8.69
C TYR A 44 -11.89 -5.53 7.51
N GLY A 45 -12.87 -5.33 6.65
CA GLY A 45 -12.97 -6.02 5.36
C GLY A 45 -12.28 -5.20 4.28
N VAL A 46 -11.24 -5.79 3.67
CA VAL A 46 -10.45 -5.15 2.60
C VAL A 46 -10.60 -5.96 1.33
N MET A 47 -10.92 -5.29 0.21
CA MET A 47 -11.01 -5.94 -1.09
C MET A 47 -9.91 -5.43 -2.01
N LEU A 48 -9.33 -6.36 -2.76
CA LEU A 48 -8.49 -6.08 -3.90
C LEU A 48 -9.41 -5.84 -5.10
N THR A 49 -9.39 -4.63 -5.67
CA THR A 49 -10.25 -4.29 -6.81
C THR A 49 -9.81 -5.02 -8.08
N SER A 50 -10.71 -5.18 -9.06
CA SER A 50 -10.37 -5.83 -10.33
C SER A 50 -9.17 -5.19 -11.01
N ASN A 51 -8.29 -6.03 -11.56
CA ASN A 51 -7.00 -5.62 -12.16
C ASN A 51 -6.00 -5.02 -11.15
N SER A 52 -6.20 -5.27 -9.85
CA SER A 52 -5.23 -4.94 -8.82
C SER A 52 -4.45 -6.19 -8.43
N THR A 53 -3.21 -6.00 -8.00
CA THR A 53 -2.36 -7.09 -7.54
C THR A 53 -1.81 -6.73 -6.17
N LEU A 54 -1.91 -7.65 -5.22
CA LEU A 54 -1.23 -7.56 -3.94
C LEU A 54 0.08 -8.35 -4.05
N GLN A 55 1.20 -7.66 -3.93
CA GLN A 55 2.55 -8.21 -4.00
C GLN A 55 3.17 -8.34 -2.61
N LYS A 56 4.18 -9.21 -2.50
CA LYS A 56 4.95 -9.37 -1.26
C LYS A 56 5.54 -8.02 -0.84
N GLY A 57 5.30 -7.62 0.40
CA GLY A 57 5.72 -6.32 0.95
C GLY A 57 4.63 -5.25 0.92
N ASP A 58 3.54 -5.44 0.16
CA ASP A 58 2.39 -4.54 0.21
C ASP A 58 1.74 -4.59 1.59
N SER A 59 1.16 -3.47 2.02
CA SER A 59 0.60 -3.35 3.36
C SER A 59 -0.77 -2.69 3.40
N PHE A 60 -1.53 -3.09 4.42
CA PHE A 60 -2.72 -2.41 4.90
C PHE A 60 -2.41 -1.82 6.28
N VAL A 61 -2.76 -0.55 6.47
CA VAL A 61 -2.45 0.18 7.69
C VAL A 61 -3.69 0.86 8.25
N VAL A 62 -3.93 0.66 9.54
CA VAL A 62 -4.86 1.45 10.33
C VAL A 62 -4.05 2.41 11.18
N TYR A 63 -4.25 3.70 10.98
CA TYR A 63 -3.49 4.75 11.65
C TYR A 63 -4.06 5.11 13.01
N ASP A 64 -3.20 5.55 13.92
CA ASP A 64 -3.54 6.14 15.22
C ASP A 64 -4.48 5.28 16.06
N PHE A 65 -4.21 3.98 16.16
CA PHE A 65 -5.08 3.04 16.86
C PHE A 65 -4.81 3.04 18.37
N ASN A 66 -5.51 3.92 19.08
CA ASN A 66 -5.43 3.96 20.53
C ASN A 66 -6.18 2.77 21.18
N GLY A 67 -5.52 2.05 22.09
CA GLY A 67 -6.14 0.96 22.86
C GLY A 67 -6.05 -0.43 22.23
N PHE A 68 -5.12 -0.66 21.29
CA PHE A 68 -4.83 -2.01 20.81
C PHE A 68 -4.45 -2.94 21.97
N LYS A 69 -5.05 -4.13 22.02
CA LYS A 69 -4.70 -5.18 22.99
C LYS A 69 -3.72 -6.16 22.33
N PRO A 70 -2.46 -6.27 22.82
CA PRO A 70 -1.49 -7.19 22.23
C PRO A 70 -2.01 -8.62 22.13
N GLY A 71 -1.84 -9.23 20.95
CA GLY A 71 -2.32 -10.59 20.66
C GLY A 71 -3.81 -10.70 20.32
N SER A 72 -4.55 -9.58 20.23
CA SER A 72 -5.95 -9.59 19.79
C SER A 72 -6.11 -9.45 18.27
N ASN A 73 -5.02 -9.35 17.51
CA ASN A 73 -5.07 -9.28 16.05
C ASN A 73 -5.38 -10.66 15.46
N ASP A 74 -6.09 -10.66 14.35
CA ASP A 74 -6.28 -11.83 13.49
C ASP A 74 -6.17 -11.39 12.04
N GLN A 75 -5.71 -12.28 11.17
CA GLN A 75 -5.46 -12.00 9.77
C GLN A 75 -5.41 -13.28 8.91
N PRO A 76 -5.66 -13.17 7.59
CA PRO A 76 -5.49 -14.30 6.69
C PRO A 76 -4.04 -14.82 6.65
N ALA A 77 -3.88 -16.08 6.26
CA ALA A 77 -2.57 -16.66 5.98
C ALA A 77 -1.82 -15.83 4.92
N GLY A 78 -0.50 -15.74 5.06
CA GLY A 78 0.34 -14.93 4.18
C GLY A 78 0.38 -13.44 4.53
N PHE A 79 -0.07 -13.05 5.73
CA PHE A 79 0.15 -11.72 6.29
C PHE A 79 0.93 -11.77 7.60
N SER A 80 1.92 -10.89 7.75
CA SER A 80 2.54 -10.58 9.05
C SER A 80 1.90 -9.33 9.66
N PHE A 81 1.87 -9.25 10.98
CA PHE A 81 1.36 -8.09 11.71
C PHE A 81 2.46 -7.44 12.56
N ALA A 82 2.44 -6.11 12.60
CA ALA A 82 3.27 -5.31 13.47
C ALA A 82 2.53 -4.06 13.93
N THR A 83 2.95 -3.51 15.07
CA THR A 83 2.54 -2.17 15.53
C THR A 83 3.72 -1.22 15.42
N MET A 84 3.50 0.00 14.93
CA MET A 84 4.54 1.02 14.87
C MET A 84 3.95 2.41 15.02
N ASN A 85 4.56 3.27 15.84
CA ASN A 85 4.09 4.63 16.08
C ASN A 85 4.41 5.60 14.94
N THR A 86 5.33 5.24 14.05
CA THR A 86 5.71 6.09 12.92
C THR A 86 6.10 5.19 11.77
N GLY A 87 5.66 5.53 10.56
CA GLY A 87 5.93 4.75 9.37
C GLY A 87 4.79 3.80 9.04
N GLY A 88 5.09 2.74 8.29
CA GLY A 88 4.08 1.85 7.71
C GLY A 88 3.34 2.45 6.52
N ASN A 89 3.51 3.75 6.23
CA ASN A 89 2.87 4.38 5.08
C ASN A 89 3.31 3.73 3.76
N PRO A 90 2.38 3.11 3.01
CA PRO A 90 2.69 2.54 1.70
C PRO A 90 2.99 3.60 0.62
N GLY A 91 3.08 4.89 0.99
CA GLY A 91 3.55 5.99 0.14
C GLY A 91 2.48 6.56 -0.78
N ARG A 92 1.21 6.17 -0.60
CA ARG A 92 0.10 6.45 -1.52
C ARG A 92 -0.87 7.50 -1.00
N THR A 93 -0.94 7.62 0.32
CA THR A 93 -1.64 8.66 1.04
C THR A 93 -0.63 9.33 1.97
N VAL A 94 -0.93 10.54 2.42
CA VAL A 94 -0.19 11.16 3.53
C VAL A 94 -1.20 11.39 4.65
N PRO A 95 -1.53 10.34 5.43
CA PRO A 95 -2.39 10.48 6.58
C PRO A 95 -1.75 11.42 7.60
N ASN A 96 -2.58 12.14 8.35
CA ASN A 96 -2.10 12.82 9.55
C ASN A 96 -1.80 11.71 10.59
N ASP A 97 -0.53 11.44 10.83
CA ASP A 97 -0.03 10.34 11.68
C ASP A 97 0.45 10.93 13.01
N ASN A 98 -0.07 10.43 14.13
CA ASN A 98 0.31 10.86 15.46
C ASN A 98 1.40 9.94 16.03
N PRO A 99 2.63 10.43 16.28
CA PRO A 99 3.73 9.59 16.76
C PRO A 99 3.54 9.01 18.18
N ASP A 100 2.53 9.47 18.92
CA ASP A 100 2.19 8.93 20.24
C ASP A 100 1.14 7.82 20.19
N MET A 101 0.55 7.54 19.02
CA MET A 101 -0.46 6.51 18.82
C MET A 101 0.05 5.43 17.85
N PRO A 102 -0.11 4.14 18.15
CA PRO A 102 0.43 3.09 17.30
C PRO A 102 -0.43 2.88 16.04
N ASN A 103 0.23 2.74 14.90
CA ASN A 103 -0.37 2.21 13.68
C ASN A 103 -0.38 0.69 13.73
N LEU A 104 -1.45 0.09 13.20
CA LEU A 104 -1.59 -1.35 13.02
C LEU A 104 -1.26 -1.69 11.57
N VAL A 105 -0.24 -2.50 11.35
CA VAL A 105 0.32 -2.78 10.02
C VAL A 105 0.22 -4.26 9.72
N TRP A 106 -0.49 -4.59 8.64
CA TRP A 106 -0.50 -5.92 8.05
C TRP A 106 0.26 -5.89 6.74
N THR A 107 1.31 -6.72 6.61
CA THR A 107 2.14 -6.81 5.41
C THR A 107 1.95 -8.16 4.76
N TYR A 108 1.70 -8.18 3.44
CA TYR A 108 1.62 -9.41 2.67
C TYR A 108 3.01 -10.06 2.56
N THR A 109 3.13 -11.30 3.02
CA THR A 109 4.37 -12.08 3.05
C THR A 109 4.35 -13.26 2.08
N GLY A 110 3.22 -13.52 1.42
CA GLY A 110 3.09 -14.61 0.44
C GLY A 110 3.98 -14.42 -0.79
N ASP A 111 4.54 -15.52 -1.28
CA ASP A 111 5.42 -15.50 -2.46
C ASP A 111 4.64 -15.46 -3.80
N THR A 112 3.35 -15.78 -3.76
CA THR A 112 2.47 -15.73 -4.94
C THR A 112 1.60 -14.47 -4.87
N PRO A 113 1.64 -13.57 -5.86
CA PRO A 113 0.77 -12.39 -5.84
C PRO A 113 -0.72 -12.75 -5.84
N LEU A 114 -1.52 -12.02 -5.06
CA LEU A 114 -2.99 -12.13 -5.13
C LEU A 114 -3.50 -11.17 -6.21
N ILE A 115 -4.42 -11.63 -7.05
CA ILE A 115 -4.99 -10.87 -8.17
C ILE A 115 -6.49 -10.70 -7.92
N GLY A 116 -6.99 -9.46 -8.03
CA GLY A 116 -8.40 -9.10 -7.87
C GLY A 116 -9.16 -8.99 -9.18
#